data_AF-A0A922M093-F1
#
_entry.id   AF-A0A922M093-F1
#
_cell.length_a   1.000
_cell.length_b   1.000
_cell.length_c   1.000
_cell.angle_alpha   90.00
_cell.angle_beta   90.00
_cell.angle_gamma   90.00
#
_symmetry.space_group_name_H-M   'P 1'
#
loop_
_entity.id
_entity.type
_entity.pdbx_description
1 polymer ?
#
loop_
_entity_poly.entity_id
_entity_poly.type
_entity_poly.pdbx_seq_one_letter_code
_entity_poly.pdbx_strand_id
1 'polypeptide(L)' 'MFLALIRHQILTFFVLSNFSYDGTDGSSRTEEGAILNPGTKDAALDVAGAVRWYDAKGHLYQMTYKAGKRGYRTIIKKLS' A
#
# COMPACT_ATOMS: atom_id res chain seq x y z
N MET A 1 -23.20 37.92 4.59
CA MET A 1 -21.92 38.00 5.30
C MET A 1 -22.06 37.29 6.64
N PHE A 2 -21.64 36.04 6.75
CA PHE A 2 -21.26 35.40 8.01
C PHE A 2 -20.31 34.24 7.69
N LEU A 3 -19.11 34.34 8.24
CA LEU A 3 -17.98 33.43 8.12
C LEU A 3 -18.25 32.23 9.04
N ALA A 4 -18.26 31.00 8.51
CA ALA A 4 -18.23 29.79 9.33
C ALA A 4 -16.87 29.10 9.12
N LEU A 5 -16.01 29.28 10.12
CA LEU A 5 -14.74 28.60 10.34
C LEU A 5 -14.85 27.08 10.11
N ILE A 6 -14.10 26.59 9.11
CA ILE A 6 -13.08 25.54 9.24
C ILE A 6 -13.40 24.47 10.32
N ARG A 7 -14.13 23.43 9.92
CA ARG A 7 -13.92 22.10 10.52
C ARG A 7 -12.76 21.44 9.78
N HIS A 8 -11.58 21.59 10.38
CA HIS A 8 -10.41 20.73 10.17
C HIS A 8 -10.81 19.25 10.26
N GLN A 9 -10.07 18.40 9.54
CA GLN A 9 -10.23 16.95 9.37
C GLN A 9 -11.08 16.51 8.16
N ILE A 10 -10.79 17.06 6.98
CA ILE A 10 -10.94 16.26 5.76
C ILE A 10 -9.71 15.36 5.73
N LEU A 11 -9.92 14.06 5.94
CA LEU A 11 -8.94 13.01 5.74
C LEU A 11 -8.56 13.05 4.25
N THR A 12 -7.55 13.83 3.86
CA THR A 12 -7.18 14.01 2.45
C THR A 12 -6.40 12.79 1.96
N PHE A 13 -7.11 11.68 1.77
CA PHE A 13 -6.71 10.54 0.95
C PHE A 13 -7.45 10.68 -0.37
N PHE A 14 -6.80 11.13 -1.44
CA PHE A 14 -7.42 11.17 -2.75
C PHE A 14 -6.44 10.62 -3.78
N VAL A 15 -6.95 9.70 -4.61
CA VAL A 15 -6.27 8.67 -5.42
C VAL A 15 -5.96 7.41 -4.62
N LEU A 16 -6.83 6.41 -4.76
CA LEU A 16 -6.62 5.03 -4.32
C LEU A 16 -6.37 4.19 -5.58
N SER A 17 -5.16 3.64 -5.75
CA SER A 17 -4.88 2.65 -6.78
C SER A 17 -4.92 1.27 -6.14
N ASN A 18 -5.81 0.40 -6.60
CA ASN A 18 -5.88 -0.98 -6.14
C ASN A 18 -5.46 -1.90 -7.29
N PHE A 19 -4.47 -2.75 -7.05
CA PHE A 19 -3.99 -3.75 -7.99
C PHE A 19 -3.95 -5.10 -7.31
N SER A 20 -4.50 -6.13 -7.97
CA SER A 20 -4.37 -7.50 -7.52
C SER A 20 -4.32 -8.48 -8.67
N TYR A 21 -3.64 -9.60 -8.46
CA TYR A 21 -3.74 -10.78 -9.31
C TYR A 21 -3.52 -12.06 -8.51
N ASP A 22 -4.06 -13.15 -9.06
CA ASP A 22 -3.77 -14.52 -8.67
C ASP A 22 -3.21 -15.27 -9.89
N GLY A 23 -2.03 -15.86 -9.73
CA GLY A 23 -1.35 -16.65 -10.74
C GLY A 23 -1.79 -18.11 -10.70
N THR A 24 -1.75 -18.78 -11.86
CA THR A 24 -2.04 -20.22 -11.97
C THR A 24 -1.00 -21.10 -11.27
N ASP A 25 0.19 -20.56 -11.00
CA ASP A 25 1.26 -21.15 -10.20
C ASP A 25 1.05 -20.97 -8.68
N GLY A 26 -0.08 -20.41 -8.26
CA GLY A 26 -0.42 -20.13 -6.86
C GLY A 26 0.25 -18.87 -6.29
N SER A 27 1.02 -18.14 -7.11
CA SER A 27 1.52 -16.82 -6.74
C SER A 27 0.38 -15.81 -6.67
N SER A 28 0.53 -14.76 -5.87
CA SER A 28 -0.44 -13.67 -5.86
C SER A 28 0.21 -12.35 -5.46
N ARG A 29 -0.43 -11.25 -5.84
CA ARG A 29 -0.04 -9.91 -5.37
C ARG A 29 -1.28 -9.08 -5.07
N THR A 30 -1.17 -8.28 -4.03
CA THR A 30 -2.05 -7.15 -3.77
C THR A 30 -1.21 -5.89 -3.58
N GLU A 31 -1.74 -4.76 -4.01
CA GLU A 31 -1.14 -3.46 -3.83
C GLU A 31 -2.23 -2.39 -3.73
N GLU A 32 -2.10 -1.53 -2.74
CA GLU A 32 -2.90 -0.34 -2.53
C GLU A 32 -1.97 0.87 -2.49
N GLY A 33 -2.24 1.87 -3.31
CA GLY A 33 -1.53 3.15 -3.35
C GLY A 33 -2.44 4.30 -2.94
N ALA A 34 -1.90 5.25 -2.19
CA ALA A 34 -2.60 6.44 -1.72
C ALA A 34 -1.70 7.68 -1.85
N ILE A 35 -2.28 8.80 -2.28
CA ILE A 35 -1.62 10.11 -2.10
C ILE A 35 -2.06 10.72 -0.77
N LEU A 36 -1.09 10.91 0.12
CA LEU A 36 -1.25 11.59 1.40
C LEU A 36 -1.07 13.10 1.22
N ASN A 37 -1.91 13.90 1.87
CA ASN A 37 -1.84 15.37 1.89
C ASN A 37 -1.69 16.04 0.50
N PRO A 38 -2.51 15.64 -0.50
CA PRO A 38 -2.42 16.21 -1.85
C PRO A 38 -2.62 17.73 -1.82
N GLY A 39 -1.88 18.44 -2.68
CA GLY A 39 -1.93 19.91 -2.75
C GLY A 39 -1.15 20.63 -1.66
N THR A 40 -0.40 19.91 -0.82
CA THR A 40 0.48 20.51 0.21
C THR A 40 1.96 20.20 -0.07
N LYS A 41 2.87 20.90 0.60
CA LYS A 41 4.31 20.57 0.59
C LYS A 41 4.62 19.20 1.21
N ASP A 42 3.68 18.64 1.97
CA ASP A 42 3.80 17.34 2.64
C ASP A 42 3.11 16.22 1.84
N ALA A 43 2.80 16.49 0.57
CA ALA A 43 2.27 15.50 -0.35
C ALA A 43 3.23 14.32 -0.48
N ALA A 44 2.72 13.10 -0.32
CA ALA A 44 3.52 11.89 -0.42
C ALA A 44 2.70 10.73 -1.02
N LEU A 45 3.36 9.89 -1.83
CA LEU A 45 2.81 8.60 -2.23
C LEU A 45 3.10 7.57 -1.13
N ASP A 46 2.07 6.88 -0.68
CA ASP A 46 2.16 5.72 0.21
C ASP A 46 1.64 4.50 -0.55
N VAL A 47 2.42 3.42 -0.60
CA VAL A 47 2.06 2.17 -1.27
C VAL A 47 2.23 1.04 -0.26
N ALA A 48 1.24 0.19 -0.13
CA ALA A 48 1.28 -1.00 0.72
C ALA A 48 0.80 -2.21 -0.06
N GLY A 49 1.33 -3.39 0.25
CA GLY A 49 0.88 -4.59 -0.43
C GLY A 49 1.49 -5.86 0.11
N ALA A 50 1.08 -6.96 -0.52
CA ALA A 50 1.62 -8.28 -0.24
C ALA A 50 1.92 -9.03 -1.55
N VAL A 51 2.97 -9.85 -1.52
CA VAL A 51 3.30 -10.81 -2.58
C VAL A 51 3.40 -12.19 -1.95
N ARG A 52 2.81 -13.19 -2.59
CA ARG A 52 2.90 -14.59 -2.19
C ARG A 52 3.48 -15.42 -3.33
N TRP A 53 4.40 -16.33 -3.02
CA TRP A 53 5.03 -17.21 -4.01
C TRP A 53 5.50 -18.52 -3.39
N TYR A 54 5.71 -19.53 -4.22
CA TYR A 54 6.36 -20.78 -3.86
C TYR A 54 7.83 -20.76 -4.28
N ASP A 55 8.74 -21.31 -3.47
CA ASP A 55 10.11 -21.58 -3.90
C ASP A 55 10.22 -22.88 -4.72
N ALA A 56 11.41 -23.17 -5.25
CA ALA A 56 11.67 -24.39 -6.03
C ALA A 56 11.47 -25.70 -5.24
N LYS A 57 11.34 -25.65 -3.91
CA LYS A 57 11.09 -26.79 -3.03
C LYS A 57 9.62 -26.88 -2.61
N GLY A 58 8.75 -26.00 -3.13
CA GLY A 58 7.33 -25.95 -2.78
C GLY A 58 7.02 -25.25 -1.46
N HIS A 59 7.97 -24.56 -0.84
CA HIS A 59 7.69 -23.78 0.36
C HIS A 59 6.96 -22.48 -0.01
N LEU A 60 5.91 -22.16 0.73
CA LEU A 60 5.13 -20.94 0.54
C LEU A 60 5.76 -19.78 1.32
N TYR A 61 5.96 -18.65 0.65
CA TYR A 61 6.41 -17.41 1.25
C TYR A 61 5.41 -16.30 1.03
N GLN A 62 5.37 -15.36 1.97
CA GLN A 62 4.68 -14.09 1.82
C GLN A 62 5.61 -12.94 2.21
N MET A 63 5.66 -11.93 1.34
CA MET A 63 6.28 -10.64 1.58
C MET A 63 5.19 -9.61 1.81
N THR A 64 5.25 -8.85 2.90
CA THR A 64 4.41 -7.67 3.13
C THR A 64 5.29 -6.43 3.10
N TYR A 65 4.94 -5.44 2.29
CA TYR A 65 5.74 -4.25 2.08
C TYR A 65 4.96 -2.96 2.26
N LYS A 66 5.69 -1.89 2.61
CA LYS A 66 5.21 -0.52 2.64
C LYS A 66 6.29 0.41 2.08
N ALA A 67 5.92 1.26 1.14
CA ALA A 67 6.75 2.30 0.55
C ALA A 67 6.11 3.65 0.79
N GLY A 68 6.86 4.63 1.26
CA GLY A 68 6.35 5.99 1.43
C GLY A 68 7.42 6.93 1.94
N LYS A 69 7.02 8.00 2.63
CA LYS A 69 7.94 9.06 3.14
C LYS A 69 9.08 8.52 4.01
N ARG A 70 8.92 7.33 4.62
CA ARG A 70 9.91 6.66 5.49
C ARG A 70 10.77 5.61 4.75
N GLY A 71 10.75 5.61 3.42
CA GLY A 71 11.42 4.64 2.57
C GLY A 71 10.62 3.34 2.37
N TYR A 72 11.23 2.38 1.67
CA TYR A 72 10.70 1.04 1.46
C TYR A 72 11.04 0.14 2.65
N ARG A 73 10.05 -0.62 3.13
CA ARG A 73 10.19 -1.57 4.24
C ARG A 73 9.41 -2.83 3.91
N THR A 74 9.96 -3.96 4.29
CA THR A 74 9.34 -5.26 3.97
C THR A 74 9.63 -6.29 5.04
N ILE A 75 8.73 -7.27 5.16
CA ILE A 75 8.88 -8.45 6.01
C ILE A 75 8.55 -9.66 5.15
N ILE A 76 9.44 -10.65 5.14
CA ILE A 76 9.22 -11.92 4.46
C ILE A 76 9.01 -13.00 5.53
N LYS A 77 7.97 -13.82 5.36
CA LYS A 77 7.67 -14.98 6.20
C LYS A 77 7.50 -16.23 5.34
N LYS A 78 8.06 -17.34 5.79
CA LYS A 78 7.69 -18.67 5.31
C LYS A 78 6.38 -19.07 5.98
N LEU A 79 5.39 -19.50 5.20
CA LEU A 79 4.05 -19.87 5.65
C LEU A 79 3.86 -21.38 5.79
N SER A 80 4.57 -22.19 4.98
CA SER A 80 4.58 -23.66 5.03
C SER A 80 5.95 -24.20 4.65
#